data_AF-A0A2D6P9P0-F1
#
_entry.id   AF-A0A2D6P9P0-F1
#
_cell.length_a   1.000
_cell.length_b   1.000
_cell.length_c   1.000
_cell.angle_alpha   90.00
_cell.angle_beta   90.00
_cell.angle_gamma   90.00
#
_symmetry.space_group_name_H-M   'P 1'
#
loop_
_entity.id
_entity.type
_entity.pdbx_description
1 polymer ?
#
loop_
_entity_poly.entity_id
_entity_poly.type
_entity_poly.pdbx_seq_one_letter_code
_entity_poly.pdbx_strand_id
1 'polypeptide(L)'
;MITFKSYLAEKAGAALKKKAEKSGMPLGILRQVYNRGVAAWRTGHRPGTTPQQWGLARVNSFVTKSSGTWGKADKDLAAKVRG
;
A
#
# COMPACT_ATOMS: atom_id res chain seq x y z
N MET A 1 -8.54 1.90 24.60
CA MET A 1 -7.71 0.73 24.24
C MET A 1 -7.38 0.83 22.75
N ILE A 2 -6.13 1.07 22.36
CA ILE A 2 -5.75 1.18 20.95
C ILE A 2 -5.72 -0.24 20.36
N THR A 3 -6.55 -0.53 19.36
CA THR A 3 -6.55 -1.86 18.73
C THR A 3 -5.32 -2.04 17.86
N PHE A 4 -4.87 -3.28 17.66
CA PHE A 4 -3.75 -3.59 16.75
C PHE A 4 -3.97 -3.03 15.33
N LYS A 5 -5.21 -3.02 14.84
CA LYS A 5 -5.58 -2.36 13.57
C LYS A 5 -5.33 -0.85 13.61
N SER A 6 -5.68 -0.19 14.70
CA SER A 6 -5.50 1.26 14.90
C SER A 6 -4.03 1.65 14.96
N TYR A 7 -3.20 0.90 15.69
CA TYR A 7 -1.75 1.14 15.79
C TYR A 7 -1.05 1.03 14.43
N LEU A 8 -1.42 0.01 13.63
CA LEU A 8 -0.90 -0.14 12.28
C LEU A 8 -1.40 0.95 11.33
N ALA A 9 -2.65 1.39 11.50
CA ALA A 9 -3.23 2.47 10.71
C ALA A 9 -2.55 3.83 11.00
N GLU A 10 -2.16 4.12 12.24
CA GLU A 10 -1.44 5.36 12.59
C GLU A 10 -0.03 5.40 12.01
N LYS A 11 0.79 4.36 12.24
CA LYS A 11 2.17 4.32 11.71
C LYS A 11 2.23 4.20 10.19
N ALA A 12 1.35 3.38 9.59
CA ALA A 12 1.23 3.37 8.13
C ALA A 12 0.66 4.70 7.62
N GLY A 13 -0.26 5.34 8.35
CA GLY A 13 -0.87 6.61 7.98
C GLY A 13 0.15 7.71 7.71
N ALA A 14 1.14 7.90 8.59
CA ALA A 14 2.20 8.89 8.40
C ALA A 14 3.08 8.58 7.17
N ALA A 15 3.48 7.31 7.00
CA ALA A 15 4.29 6.88 5.87
C ALA A 15 3.53 7.00 4.53
N LEU A 16 2.25 6.66 4.51
CA LEU A 16 1.38 6.78 3.35
C LEU A 16 1.11 8.24 2.99
N LYS A 17 0.91 9.12 3.99
CA LYS A 17 0.76 10.57 3.76
C LYS A 17 2.00 11.15 3.10
N LYS A 18 3.19 10.87 3.64
CA LYS A 18 4.47 11.32 3.04
C LYS A 18 4.66 10.79 1.62
N LYS A 19 4.21 9.57 1.33
CA LYS A 19 4.28 9.01 -0.02
C LYS A 19 3.27 9.65 -0.97
N ALA A 20 2.04 9.91 -0.51
CA ALA A 20 1.01 10.61 -1.27
C ALA A 20 1.51 11.99 -1.72
N GLU A 21 2.01 12.79 -0.76
CA GLU A 21 2.57 14.13 -1.02
C GLU A 21 3.73 14.09 -2.02
N LYS A 22 4.68 13.15 -1.86
CA LYS A 22 5.85 13.04 -2.75
C LYS A 22 5.53 12.53 -4.16
N SER A 23 4.51 11.69 -4.30
CA SER A 23 4.18 11.03 -5.57
C SER A 23 3.04 11.71 -6.33
N GLY A 24 2.35 12.67 -5.71
CA GLY A 24 1.12 13.25 -6.23
C GLY A 24 -0.06 12.27 -6.25
N MET A 25 0.03 11.12 -5.56
CA MET A 25 -1.02 10.11 -5.57
C MET A 25 -2.05 10.33 -4.47
N PRO A 26 -3.34 10.03 -4.70
CA PRO A 26 -4.37 10.14 -3.67
C PRO A 26 -4.08 9.22 -2.47
N LEU A 27 -4.09 9.78 -1.25
CA LEU A 27 -3.86 9.02 -0.01
C LEU A 27 -4.83 7.84 0.15
N GLY A 28 -6.08 8.01 -0.27
CA GLY A 28 -7.09 6.95 -0.25
C GLY A 28 -6.69 5.75 -1.11
N ILE A 29 -6.12 5.99 -2.29
CA ILE A 29 -5.62 4.94 -3.19
C ILE A 29 -4.40 4.24 -2.58
N LEU A 30 -3.44 4.99 -2.06
CA LEU A 30 -2.26 4.38 -1.43
C LEU A 30 -2.63 3.53 -0.20
N ARG A 31 -3.64 3.95 0.57
CA ARG A 31 -4.19 3.15 1.68
C ARG A 31 -4.82 1.85 1.19
N GLN A 32 -5.53 1.87 0.07
CA GLN A 32 -6.10 0.65 -0.53
C GLN A 32 -5.00 -0.31 -1.01
N VAL A 33 -3.97 0.21 -1.72
CA VAL A 33 -2.80 -0.59 -2.15
C VAL A 33 -2.10 -1.22 -0.95
N TYR A 34 -1.88 -0.45 0.12
CA TYR A 34 -1.30 -0.94 1.36
C TYR A 34 -2.12 -2.08 1.96
N ASN A 35 -3.43 -1.87 2.11
CA ASN A 35 -4.34 -2.87 2.68
C ASN A 35 -4.35 -4.16 1.86
N ARG A 36 -4.30 -4.06 0.53
CA ARG A 36 -4.16 -5.23 -0.35
C ARG A 36 -2.84 -5.94 -0.15
N GLY A 37 -1.75 -5.21 0.02
CA GLY A 37 -0.44 -5.78 0.33
C GLY A 37 -0.44 -6.56 1.65
N VAL A 38 -1.05 -5.99 2.69
CA VAL A 38 -1.23 -6.66 3.99
C VAL A 38 -2.13 -7.89 3.87
N ALA A 39 -3.18 -7.83 3.06
CA ALA A 39 -4.05 -8.99 2.81
C ALA A 39 -3.31 -10.12 2.09
N ALA A 40 -2.54 -9.80 1.05
CA ALA A 40 -1.72 -10.77 0.32
C ALA A 40 -0.66 -11.42 1.23
N TRP A 41 -0.07 -10.64 2.13
CA TRP A 41 0.88 -11.16 3.12
C TRP A 41 0.24 -12.25 4.00
N ARG A 42 -1.03 -12.07 4.39
CA ARG A 42 -1.76 -13.04 5.22
C ARG A 42 -2.04 -14.36 4.50
N THR A 43 -2.20 -14.32 3.17
CA THR A 43 -2.45 -15.52 2.35
C THR A 43 -1.17 -16.26 1.99
N GLY A 44 -0.03 -15.57 1.95
CA GLY A 44 1.26 -16.17 1.64
C GLY A 44 2.34 -15.09 1.55
N HIS A 45 3.43 -15.26 2.31
CA HIS A 45 4.52 -14.30 2.35
C HIS A 45 5.89 -14.95 2.48
N ARG A 46 6.92 -14.17 2.14
CA ARG A 46 8.33 -14.50 2.37
C ARG A 46 8.63 -14.55 3.86
N PRO A 47 9.29 -15.61 4.37
CA PRO A 47 9.73 -15.70 5.76
C PRO A 47 10.52 -14.45 6.18
N GLY A 48 10.30 -13.97 7.40
CA GLY A 48 10.99 -12.79 7.94
C GLY A 48 10.48 -11.44 7.44
N THR A 49 9.48 -11.38 6.56
CA THR A 49 8.86 -10.11 6.15
C THR A 49 7.66 -9.79 7.03
N THR A 50 7.55 -8.55 7.51
CA THR A 50 6.37 -8.08 8.25
C THR A 50 5.24 -7.61 7.31
N PRO A 51 3.97 -7.64 7.76
CA PRO A 51 2.85 -7.13 6.96
C PRO A 51 3.04 -5.66 6.55
N GLN A 52 3.64 -4.84 7.41
CA GLN A 52 3.87 -3.42 7.18
C GLN A 52 4.92 -3.21 6.10
N GLN A 53 6.04 -3.96 6.15
CA GLN A 53 7.06 -3.94 5.10
C GLN A 53 6.47 -4.37 3.75
N TRP A 54 5.64 -5.42 3.74
CA TRP A 54 5.00 -5.90 2.52
C TRP A 54 4.03 -4.87 1.93
N GLY A 55 3.15 -4.31 2.77
CA GLY A 55 2.22 -3.26 2.37
C GLY A 55 2.94 -2.04 1.81
N LEU A 56 4.00 -1.58 2.48
CA LEU A 56 4.80 -0.44 2.03
C LEU A 56 5.60 -0.75 0.76
N ALA A 57 6.11 -1.97 0.59
CA ALA A 57 6.78 -2.39 -0.64
C ALA A 57 5.82 -2.35 -1.83
N ARG A 58 4.56 -2.78 -1.65
CA ARG A 58 3.53 -2.67 -2.69
C ARG A 58 3.21 -1.21 -3.01
N VAL A 59 3.06 -0.36 -1.99
CA VAL A 59 2.87 1.09 -2.18
C VAL A 59 4.05 1.70 -2.94
N ASN A 60 5.29 1.32 -2.63
CA ASN A 60 6.48 1.77 -3.36
C ASN A 60 6.42 1.38 -4.84
N SER A 61 6.08 0.12 -5.12
CA SER A 61 5.91 -0.37 -6.49
C SER A 61 4.78 0.36 -7.23
N PHE A 62 3.71 0.72 -6.53
CA PHE A 62 2.60 1.48 -7.10
C PHE A 62 3.00 2.93 -7.39
N VAL A 63 3.68 3.62 -6.47
CA VAL A 63 4.10 5.02 -6.72
C VAL A 63 5.11 5.15 -7.86
N THR A 64 5.94 4.11 -8.10
CA THR A 64 6.86 4.07 -9.25
C THR A 64 6.19 3.61 -10.55
N LYS A 65 4.87 3.42 -10.56
CA LYS A 65 4.08 3.00 -11.73
C LYS A 65 4.54 1.67 -12.33
N SER A 66 5.05 0.77 -11.49
CA SER A 66 5.54 -0.53 -11.95
C SER A 66 4.43 -1.35 -12.60
N SER A 67 4.73 -2.01 -13.73
CA SER A 67 3.77 -2.86 -14.45
C SER A 67 3.19 -4.00 -13.59
N GLY A 68 3.92 -4.45 -12.57
CA GLY A 68 3.45 -5.47 -11.62
C GLY A 68 2.30 -5.01 -10.72
N THR A 69 2.15 -3.69 -10.49
CA THR A 69 1.03 -3.12 -9.75
C THR A 69 0.03 -2.49 -10.71
N TRP A 70 0.49 -1.57 -11.56
CA TRP A 70 -0.37 -0.80 -12.48
C TRP A 70 -0.98 -1.64 -13.61
N GLY A 71 -0.29 -2.70 -14.05
CA GLY A 71 -0.78 -3.61 -15.09
C GLY A 71 -1.39 -4.89 -14.56
N LYS A 72 -1.26 -5.17 -13.25
CA LYS A 72 -1.70 -6.45 -12.66
C LYS A 72 -2.44 -6.22 -11.34
N ALA A 73 -1.74 -6.26 -10.22
CA ALA A 73 -2.34 -6.45 -8.90
C ALA A 73 -3.24 -5.30 -8.43
N ASP A 74 -2.97 -4.09 -8.90
CA ASP A 74 -3.64 -2.86 -8.48
C ASP A 74 -4.10 -2.05 -9.71
N LYS A 75 -4.37 -2.74 -10.83
CA LYS A 75 -4.74 -2.11 -12.11
C LYS A 75 -5.99 -1.24 -12.01
N ASP A 76 -6.96 -1.66 -11.20
CA ASP A 76 -8.21 -0.94 -10.96
C ASP A 76 -7.97 0.34 -10.16
N LEU A 77 -6.99 0.33 -9.25
CA LEU A 77 -6.58 1.51 -8.50
C LEU A 77 -5.74 2.45 -9.36
N ALA A 78 -4.89 1.90 -10.23
CA ALA A 78 -4.13 2.68 -11.21
C ALA A 78 -5.06 3.39 -12.21
N ALA A 79 -6.14 2.74 -12.66
CA ALA A 79 -7.13 3.34 -13.54
C ALA A 79 -7.76 4.61 -12.91
N LYS A 80 -8.10 4.57 -11.62
CA LYS A 80 -8.64 5.71 -10.85
C LYS A 80 -7.66 6.86 -10.64
N VAL A 81 -6.37 6.64 -10.83
CA VAL A 81 -5.33 7.68 -10.73
C VAL A 81 -5.03 8.29 -12.11
N ARG A 82 -5.36 7.59 -13.20
CA ARG A 82 -5.10 8.04 -14.58
C ARG A 82 -6.28 8.77 -15.21
N GLY A 83 -7.51 8.42 -14.82
CA GLY A 83 -8.73 9.15 -15.18
C GLY A 83 -9.02 10.22 -14.16
#